data_AF-A0A9E5F266-F1
#
_entry.id   AF-A0A9E5F266-F1
#
_cell.length_a   1.000
_cell.length_b   1.000
_cell.length_c   1.000
_cell.angle_alpha   90.00
_cell.angle_beta   90.00
_cell.angle_gamma   90.00
#
_symmetry.space_group_name_H-M   'P 1'
#
loop_
_entity.id
_entity.type
_entity.pdbx_description
1 polymer ?
#
loop_
_entity_poly.entity_id
_entity_poly.type
_entity_poly.pdbx_seq_one_letter_code
_entity_poly.pdbx_strand_id
1 'polypeptide(L)'
;MRGKSQPAAPRSDGPAAPSSITGATASISGVTTGFLLNQVYRYFVTTGNEKGESPKSNTVAVTIDVAGKAVNITINHPSSGVARFFNVYRTAAGGAESTAKFIGRVVLNAGSSSTLFTDLGNKQPGFVTGFLLQSDTMEMKELSPYSRLKLAVTELSQPEAHFRFTTLCVHQPRKNVLLDNLR
;
A
#
# COMPACT_ATOMS: atom_id res chain seq x y z
N MET A 1 -7.55 12.09 -12.99
CA MET A 1 -7.10 10.79 -12.41
C MET A 1 -7.50 10.78 -10.95
N ARG A 2 -8.06 9.69 -10.39
CA ARG A 2 -8.51 9.67 -8.98
C ARG A 2 -7.76 8.59 -8.21
N GLY A 3 -7.08 8.99 -7.13
CA GLY A 3 -6.40 8.07 -6.22
C GLY A 3 -7.38 7.19 -5.44
N LYS A 4 -6.86 6.13 -4.80
CA LYS A 4 -7.69 5.21 -4.00
C LYS A 4 -8.32 5.94 -2.80
N SER A 5 -9.63 6.17 -2.87
CA SER A 5 -10.35 6.95 -1.85
C SER A 5 -11.01 6.11 -0.75
N GLN A 6 -11.12 4.80 -0.93
CA GLN A 6 -11.71 3.89 0.05
C GLN A 6 -11.16 2.46 -0.14
N PRO A 7 -11.27 1.59 0.87
CA PRO A 7 -11.02 0.15 0.72
C PRO A 7 -11.88 -0.47 -0.38
N ALA A 8 -11.38 -1.55 -0.97
CA ALA A 8 -12.24 -2.41 -1.78
C ALA A 8 -13.32 -3.05 -0.90
N ALA A 9 -14.47 -3.38 -1.49
CA ALA A 9 -15.50 -4.11 -0.77
C ALA A 9 -14.92 -5.48 -0.30
N PRO A 10 -15.13 -5.85 0.97
CA PRO A 10 -14.63 -7.12 1.48
C PRO A 10 -15.31 -8.29 0.78
N ARG A 11 -14.55 -9.38 0.60
CA ARG A 11 -15.02 -10.64 0.00
C ARG A 11 -15.11 -11.71 1.07
N SER A 12 -16.02 -12.67 0.90
CA SER A 12 -16.20 -13.79 1.85
C SER A 12 -14.89 -14.53 2.12
N ASP A 13 -14.10 -14.75 1.08
CA ASP A 13 -12.83 -15.49 1.13
C ASP A 13 -11.62 -14.54 1.27
N GLY A 14 -11.88 -13.27 1.60
CA GLY A 14 -10.88 -12.24 1.83
C GLY A 14 -10.19 -12.40 3.20
N PRO A 15 -9.12 -11.63 3.45
CA PRO A 15 -8.45 -11.65 4.74
C PRO A 15 -9.30 -10.98 5.83
N ALA A 16 -9.08 -11.35 7.08
CA ALA A 16 -9.65 -10.63 8.22
C ALA A 16 -8.98 -9.27 8.42
N ALA A 17 -9.69 -8.33 9.05
CA ALA A 17 -9.16 -7.02 9.40
C ALA A 17 -8.03 -7.13 10.46
N PRO A 18 -7.10 -6.16 10.53
CA PRO A 18 -6.13 -6.10 11.63
C PRO A 18 -6.85 -6.17 12.98
N SER A 19 -6.30 -6.95 13.93
CA SER A 19 -6.94 -7.16 15.23
C SER A 19 -7.05 -5.87 16.04
N SER A 20 -6.06 -5.00 15.89
CA SER A 20 -6.10 -3.62 16.35
C SER A 20 -5.00 -2.81 15.68
N ILE A 21 -5.15 -1.48 15.70
CA ILE A 21 -4.04 -0.55 15.44
C ILE A 21 -3.88 0.41 16.61
N THR A 22 -2.66 0.89 16.80
CA THR A 22 -2.31 2.01 17.68
C THR A 22 -1.42 3.00 16.93
N GLY A 23 -1.42 4.26 17.35
CA GLY A 23 -0.68 5.32 16.68
C GLY A 23 -0.02 6.24 17.69
N ALA A 24 1.24 6.60 17.44
CA ALA A 24 2.00 7.53 18.27
C ALA A 24 2.88 8.41 17.39
N THR A 25 3.15 9.64 17.84
CA THR A 25 4.18 10.46 17.20
C THR A 25 5.56 9.88 17.51
N ALA A 26 6.49 10.03 16.56
CA ALA A 26 7.82 9.47 16.66
C ALA A 26 8.87 10.46 16.15
N SER A 27 9.96 10.58 16.89
CA SER A 27 11.18 11.25 16.42
C SER A 27 12.00 10.26 15.61
N ILE A 28 12.37 10.64 14.38
CA ILE A 28 13.22 9.82 13.51
C ILE A 28 14.49 10.61 13.24
N SER A 29 15.64 9.98 13.49
CA SER A 29 16.95 10.63 13.33
C SER A 29 17.13 11.14 11.90
N GLY A 30 17.51 12.42 11.77
CA GLY A 30 17.75 13.05 10.47
C GLY A 30 16.51 13.34 9.63
N VAL A 31 15.30 13.20 10.18
CA VAL A 31 14.05 13.42 9.45
C VAL A 31 13.20 14.49 10.15
N THR A 32 12.75 15.47 9.37
CA THR A 32 11.72 16.45 9.78
C THR A 32 10.55 16.34 8.80
N THR A 33 9.35 16.08 9.30
CA THR A 33 8.14 15.90 8.49
C THR A 33 7.37 17.21 8.29
N GLY A 34 6.38 17.19 7.39
CA GLY A 34 5.45 18.31 7.20
C GLY A 34 4.30 18.38 8.23
N PHE A 35 4.31 17.54 9.26
CA PHE A 35 3.25 17.52 10.27
C PHE A 35 3.41 18.70 11.24
N LEU A 36 2.32 19.45 11.46
CA LEU A 36 2.32 20.61 12.34
C LEU A 36 1.76 20.28 13.72
N LEU A 37 2.26 20.99 14.74
CA LEU A 37 1.81 20.90 16.12
C LEU A 37 0.28 21.00 16.23
N ASN A 38 -0.32 20.19 17.11
CA ASN A 38 -1.75 20.10 17.41
C ASN A 38 -2.66 19.66 16.25
N GLN A 39 -2.11 19.32 15.08
CA GLN A 39 -2.91 18.68 14.04
C GLN A 39 -3.32 17.27 14.48
N VAL A 40 -4.57 16.93 14.22
CA VAL A 40 -5.11 15.60 14.51
C VAL A 40 -5.31 14.85 13.21
N TYR A 41 -4.73 13.65 13.12
CA TYR A 41 -4.89 12.76 11.98
C TYR A 41 -5.57 11.48 12.44
N ARG A 42 -6.57 11.02 11.69
CA ARG A 42 -7.25 9.75 11.96
C ARG A 42 -6.76 8.70 10.98
N TYR A 43 -6.43 7.53 11.50
CA TYR A 43 -5.90 6.40 10.75
C TYR A 43 -6.81 5.20 10.91
N PHE A 44 -6.95 4.43 9.83
CA PHE A 44 -7.41 3.05 9.88
C PHE A 44 -6.60 2.23 8.88
N VAL A 45 -6.62 0.92 9.06
CA VAL A 45 -5.83 -0.02 8.24
C VAL A 45 -6.72 -1.17 7.78
N THR A 46 -6.42 -1.71 6.60
CA THR A 46 -7.02 -2.95 6.10
C THR A 46 -5.90 -3.94 5.80
N THR A 47 -6.21 -5.22 5.96
CA THR A 47 -5.35 -6.33 5.51
C THR A 47 -5.64 -6.62 4.04
N GLY A 48 -4.62 -7.00 3.28
CA GLY A 48 -4.80 -7.49 1.91
C GLY A 48 -4.01 -8.77 1.63
N ASN A 49 -4.56 -9.55 0.70
CA ASN A 49 -3.96 -10.75 0.13
C ASN A 49 -4.40 -10.93 -1.33
N GLU A 50 -4.12 -12.09 -1.92
CA GLU A 50 -4.42 -12.42 -3.31
C GLU A 50 -5.94 -12.49 -3.59
N LYS A 51 -6.75 -12.76 -2.56
CA LYS A 51 -8.21 -12.86 -2.66
C LYS A 51 -8.92 -11.52 -2.56
N GLY A 52 -8.35 -10.57 -1.81
CA GLY A 52 -8.91 -9.22 -1.71
C GLY A 52 -8.39 -8.42 -0.53
N GLU A 53 -9.21 -7.46 -0.12
CA GLU A 53 -8.97 -6.54 0.99
C GLU A 53 -10.02 -6.77 2.09
N SER A 54 -9.61 -6.66 3.35
CA SER A 54 -10.47 -6.83 4.51
C SER A 54 -11.39 -5.63 4.75
N PRO A 55 -12.39 -5.75 5.65
CA PRO A 55 -13.00 -4.58 6.29
C PRO A 55 -11.96 -3.70 7.01
N LYS A 56 -12.35 -2.47 7.37
CA LYS A 56 -11.51 -1.54 8.13
C LYS A 56 -11.23 -2.05 9.55
N SER A 57 -10.04 -1.77 10.06
CA SER A 57 -9.71 -1.89 11.49
C SER A 57 -10.49 -0.86 12.34
N ASN A 58 -10.25 -0.88 13.66
CA ASN A 58 -10.54 0.27 14.50
C ASN A 58 -9.81 1.52 13.98
N THR A 59 -10.40 2.69 14.20
CA THR A 59 -9.80 3.99 13.85
C THR A 59 -9.05 4.55 15.05
N VAL A 60 -7.86 5.10 14.81
CA VAL A 60 -7.05 5.78 15.83
C VAL A 60 -6.86 7.24 15.45
N ALA A 61 -7.05 8.14 16.41
CA ALA A 61 -6.68 9.55 16.28
C ALA A 61 -5.28 9.77 16.88
N VAL A 62 -4.40 10.41 16.12
CA VAL A 62 -3.06 10.82 16.57
C VAL A 62 -2.99 12.34 16.53
N THR A 63 -2.73 12.95 17.68
CA THR A 63 -2.44 14.39 17.78
C THR A 63 -0.94 14.58 17.69
N ILE A 64 -0.50 15.47 16.81
CA ILE A 64 0.91 15.82 16.67
C ILE A 64 1.34 16.66 17.88
N ASP A 65 2.20 16.10 18.73
CA ASP A 65 2.68 16.71 19.98
C ASP A 65 3.82 17.70 19.76
N VAL A 66 4.61 17.52 18.69
CA VAL A 66 5.69 18.44 18.27
C VAL A 66 5.72 18.47 16.74
N ALA A 67 5.83 19.67 16.17
CA ALA A 67 5.95 19.83 14.71
C ALA A 67 7.20 19.09 14.19
N GLY A 68 7.10 18.51 12.99
CA GLY A 68 8.20 17.82 12.34
C GLY A 68 8.40 16.36 12.76
N LYS A 69 7.63 15.83 13.72
CA LYS A 69 7.64 14.40 14.06
C LYS A 69 6.89 13.55 13.05
N ALA A 70 7.30 12.29 12.89
CA ALA A 70 6.56 11.29 12.12
C ALA A 70 5.41 10.71 12.95
N VAL A 71 4.56 9.91 12.29
CA VAL A 71 3.55 9.10 12.97
C VAL A 71 3.86 7.62 12.74
N ASN A 72 4.04 6.88 13.82
CA ASN A 72 4.18 5.44 13.79
C ASN A 72 2.82 4.80 14.06
N ILE A 73 2.37 3.96 13.13
CA ILE A 73 1.18 3.12 13.27
C ILE A 73 1.64 1.69 13.50
N THR A 74 1.37 1.18 14.69
CA THR A 74 1.57 -0.24 15.01
C THR A 74 0.31 -1.00 14.65
N ILE A 75 0.46 -2.00 13.78
CA ILE A 75 -0.63 -2.79 13.22
C ILE A 75 -0.52 -4.19 13.79
N ASN A 76 -1.43 -4.57 14.67
CA ASN A 76 -1.50 -5.94 15.17
C ASN A 76 -2.15 -6.83 14.11
N HIS A 77 -1.50 -7.96 13.83
CA HIS A 77 -1.91 -8.83 12.75
C HIS A 77 -3.33 -9.38 12.97
N PRO A 78 -4.06 -9.70 11.90
CA PRO A 78 -5.35 -10.37 12.03
C PRO A 78 -5.19 -11.71 12.76
N SER A 79 -6.18 -12.07 13.58
CA SER A 79 -6.20 -13.35 14.30
C SER A 79 -6.50 -14.56 13.40
N SER A 80 -6.92 -14.32 12.15
CA SER A 80 -7.26 -15.35 11.18
C SER A 80 -7.08 -14.86 9.74
N GLY A 81 -7.07 -15.80 8.79
CA GLY A 81 -6.86 -15.51 7.37
C GLY A 81 -5.40 -15.23 7.02
N VAL A 82 -5.09 -15.30 5.73
CA VAL A 82 -3.73 -15.06 5.23
C VAL A 82 -3.54 -13.56 4.99
N ALA A 83 -2.68 -12.91 5.77
CA ALA A 83 -2.24 -11.53 5.54
C ALA A 83 -0.97 -11.51 4.66
N ARG A 84 -0.91 -10.60 3.68
CA ARG A 84 0.30 -10.35 2.88
C ARG A 84 0.84 -8.95 3.07
N PHE A 85 -0.05 -7.98 3.20
CA PHE A 85 0.26 -6.58 3.36
C PHE A 85 -0.88 -5.85 4.07
N PHE A 86 -0.60 -4.62 4.48
CA PHE A 86 -1.58 -3.72 5.04
C PHE A 86 -1.68 -2.44 4.21
N ASN A 87 -2.89 -2.01 3.87
CA ASN A 87 -3.14 -0.70 3.28
C ASN A 87 -3.48 0.28 4.41
N VAL A 88 -2.81 1.43 4.45
CA VAL A 88 -2.99 2.45 5.48
C VAL A 88 -3.74 3.63 4.90
N TYR A 89 -4.74 4.09 5.64
CA TYR A 89 -5.59 5.22 5.30
C TYR A 89 -5.47 6.30 6.36
N ARG A 90 -5.44 7.56 5.94
CA ARG A 90 -5.32 8.73 6.81
C ARG A 90 -6.24 9.84 6.35
N THR A 91 -6.77 10.63 7.28
CA THR A 91 -7.48 11.89 6.96
C THR A 91 -6.51 13.02 6.58
N ALA A 92 -7.06 14.13 6.08
CA ALA A 92 -6.39 15.42 6.22
C ALA A 92 -6.34 15.83 7.71
N ALA A 93 -5.53 16.84 8.05
CA ALA A 93 -5.50 17.40 9.41
C ALA A 93 -6.91 17.84 9.83
N GLY A 94 -7.37 17.39 11.00
CA GLY A 94 -8.70 17.68 11.54
C GLY A 94 -9.86 16.99 10.82
N GLY A 95 -9.60 16.15 9.81
CA GLY A 95 -10.64 15.49 9.04
C GLY A 95 -11.46 14.46 9.84
N ALA A 96 -12.72 14.28 9.46
CA ALA A 96 -13.56 13.20 9.99
C ALA A 96 -13.07 11.84 9.48
N GLU A 97 -13.32 10.76 10.23
CA GLU A 97 -12.89 9.41 9.87
C GLU A 97 -13.34 8.98 8.46
N SER A 98 -14.57 9.33 8.07
CA SER A 98 -15.13 9.02 6.75
C SER A 98 -14.38 9.65 5.58
N THR A 99 -13.51 10.63 5.86
CA THR A 99 -12.68 11.34 4.86
C THR A 99 -11.29 10.73 4.68
N ALA A 100 -10.94 9.69 5.44
CA ALA A 100 -9.64 9.05 5.33
C ALA A 100 -9.47 8.36 3.97
N LYS A 101 -8.31 8.58 3.35
CA LYS A 101 -7.95 8.05 2.03
C LYS A 101 -6.61 7.34 2.09
N PHE A 102 -6.32 6.53 1.08
CA PHE A 102 -5.10 5.72 1.03
C PHE A 102 -3.86 6.62 1.03
N ILE A 103 -2.86 6.25 1.84
CA ILE A 103 -1.56 6.94 1.91
C ILE A 103 -0.37 6.01 1.65
N GLY A 104 -0.56 4.70 1.74
CA GLY A 104 0.53 3.77 1.51
C GLY A 104 0.20 2.34 1.89
N ARG A 105 1.13 1.45 1.56
CA ARG A 105 1.09 0.04 1.87
C ARG A 105 2.36 -0.35 2.61
N VAL A 106 2.23 -1.25 3.58
CA VAL A 106 3.36 -1.90 4.25
C VAL A 106 3.24 -3.40 4.10
N VAL A 107 4.36 -4.06 3.84
CA VAL A 107 4.44 -5.52 3.79
C VAL A 107 4.27 -6.10 5.19
N LEU A 108 3.65 -7.27 5.30
CA LEU A 108 3.59 -8.00 6.57
C LEU A 108 5.02 -8.25 7.10
N ASN A 109 5.27 -7.92 8.36
CA ASN A 109 6.47 -8.34 9.06
C ASN A 109 6.33 -9.81 9.48
N ALA A 110 6.70 -10.74 8.60
CA ALA A 110 6.55 -12.18 8.83
C ALA A 110 7.31 -12.64 10.08
N GLY A 111 6.68 -13.49 10.90
CA GLY A 111 7.27 -13.99 12.16
C GLY A 111 7.11 -13.06 13.37
N SER A 112 6.50 -11.88 13.21
CA SER A 112 6.07 -11.02 14.32
C SER A 112 4.55 -11.08 14.49
N SER A 113 4.05 -10.59 15.64
CA SER A 113 2.62 -10.38 15.87
C SER A 113 2.12 -9.00 15.42
N SER A 114 3.05 -8.11 15.04
CA SER A 114 2.72 -6.75 14.61
C SER A 114 3.61 -6.25 13.47
N THR A 115 3.14 -5.22 12.77
CA THR A 115 3.88 -4.52 11.72
C THR A 115 3.83 -3.03 11.98
N LEU A 116 4.98 -2.38 11.89
CA LEU A 116 5.12 -0.94 12.05
C LEU A 116 5.04 -0.26 10.68
N PHE A 117 4.14 0.72 10.55
CA PHE A 117 4.13 1.65 9.43
C PHE A 117 4.52 3.04 9.92
N THR A 118 5.57 3.60 9.33
CA THR A 118 6.03 4.95 9.63
C THR A 118 5.55 5.92 8.57
N ASP A 119 4.66 6.81 8.97
CA ASP A 119 4.13 7.88 8.15
C ASP A 119 4.98 9.15 8.31
N LEU A 120 5.63 9.55 7.22
CA LEU A 120 6.45 10.77 7.16
C LEU A 120 5.66 11.99 6.65
N GLY A 121 4.38 11.83 6.30
CA GLY A 121 3.57 12.91 5.72
C GLY A 121 3.82 13.19 4.23
N ASN A 122 4.78 12.49 3.60
CA ASN A 122 5.16 12.72 2.19
C ASN A 122 4.03 12.41 1.19
N LYS A 123 3.15 11.45 1.50
CA LYS A 123 1.99 11.12 0.69
C LYS A 123 0.75 11.78 1.29
N GLN A 124 0.05 12.56 0.49
CA GLN A 124 -1.23 13.16 0.85
C GLN A 124 -2.36 12.11 0.76
N PRO A 125 -3.43 12.23 1.56
CA PRO A 125 -4.55 11.31 1.48
C PRO A 125 -5.18 11.26 0.09
N GLY A 126 -5.17 10.08 -0.54
CA GLY A 126 -5.71 9.87 -1.87
C GLY A 126 -4.84 10.47 -2.98
N PHE A 127 -3.53 10.53 -2.76
CA PHE A 127 -2.56 10.99 -3.74
C PHE A 127 -2.69 10.26 -5.09
N VAL A 128 -2.32 10.98 -6.14
CA VAL A 128 -2.08 10.42 -7.47
C VAL A 128 -0.61 10.60 -7.79
N THR A 129 0.02 9.55 -8.34
CA THR A 129 1.39 9.60 -8.86
C THR A 129 1.33 9.75 -10.37
N GLY A 130 1.92 10.81 -10.89
CA GLY A 130 2.18 11.00 -12.31
C GLY A 130 3.55 10.47 -12.68
N PHE A 131 3.66 9.93 -13.89
CA PHE A 131 4.90 9.40 -14.45
C PHE A 131 5.26 10.25 -15.67
N LEU A 132 6.39 10.94 -15.62
CA LEU A 132 6.99 11.60 -16.78
C LEU A 132 8.09 10.68 -17.29
N LEU A 133 7.80 9.97 -18.37
CA LEU A 133 8.68 8.96 -18.93
C LEU A 133 9.25 9.45 -20.25
N GLN A 134 10.56 9.31 -20.42
CA GLN A 134 11.22 9.54 -21.70
C GLN A 134 11.29 8.21 -22.46
N SER A 135 10.80 8.19 -23.71
CA SER A 135 10.49 6.96 -24.45
C SER A 135 11.69 6.07 -24.79
N ASP A 136 12.90 6.62 -24.86
CA ASP A 136 14.15 5.93 -25.19
C ASP A 136 14.91 5.42 -23.95
N THR A 137 14.34 5.56 -22.74
CA THR A 137 15.05 5.26 -21.49
C THR A 137 14.66 3.93 -20.87
N MET A 138 13.56 3.33 -21.34
CA MET A 138 13.04 2.05 -20.87
C MET A 138 12.59 1.20 -22.06
N GLU A 139 12.83 -0.10 -21.99
CA GLU A 139 12.40 -1.06 -23.01
C GLU A 139 11.93 -2.36 -22.35
N MET A 140 10.88 -2.96 -22.89
CA MET A 140 10.47 -4.32 -22.49
C MET A 140 11.34 -5.33 -23.21
N LYS A 141 12.20 -6.05 -22.46
CA LYS A 141 13.00 -7.16 -22.98
C LYS A 141 12.26 -8.47 -22.77
N GLU A 142 12.38 -9.37 -23.74
CA GLU A 142 11.65 -10.62 -23.77
C GLU A 142 12.61 -11.79 -23.99
N LEU A 143 12.57 -12.76 -23.08
CA LEU A 143 13.32 -14.01 -23.19
C LEU A 143 12.53 -15.05 -23.98
N SER A 144 11.20 -15.05 -23.86
CA SER A 144 10.32 -15.95 -24.60
C SER A 144 8.97 -15.27 -24.88
N PRO A 145 8.55 -15.21 -26.16
CA PRO A 145 7.26 -14.65 -26.59
C PRO A 145 6.10 -15.36 -25.92
N TYR A 146 4.97 -14.67 -25.82
CA TYR A 146 3.72 -15.29 -25.35
C TYR A 146 3.44 -16.58 -26.14
N SER A 147 3.43 -17.69 -25.42
CA SER A 147 3.33 -19.03 -26.00
C SER A 147 2.30 -19.85 -25.22
N ARG A 148 1.68 -20.78 -25.93
CA ARG A 148 0.71 -21.73 -25.39
C ARG A 148 1.24 -23.14 -25.54
N LEU A 149 1.33 -23.87 -24.43
CA LEU A 149 1.76 -25.26 -24.39
C LEU A 149 0.63 -26.13 -23.83
N LYS A 150 0.24 -27.15 -24.60
CA LYS A 150 -0.68 -28.18 -24.09
C LYS A 150 0.08 -29.07 -23.12
N LEU A 151 -0.45 -29.22 -21.91
CA LEU A 151 0.12 -30.10 -20.90
C LEU A 151 -0.42 -31.53 -21.08
N ALA A 152 0.13 -32.46 -20.30
CA ALA A 152 -0.34 -33.84 -20.27
C ALA A 152 -1.83 -33.89 -19.89
N VAL A 153 -2.57 -34.78 -20.55
CA VAL A 153 -3.99 -35.01 -20.25
C VAL A 153 -4.09 -35.63 -18.86
N THR A 154 -4.87 -34.99 -17.99
CA THR A 154 -5.18 -35.50 -16.65
C THR A 154 -6.70 -35.65 -16.55
N GLU A 155 -7.16 -36.88 -16.34
CA GLU A 155 -8.59 -37.23 -16.37
C GLU A 155 -9.24 -36.88 -17.72
N LEU A 156 -10.44 -36.28 -17.72
CA LEU A 156 -11.15 -35.78 -18.91
C LEU A 156 -10.76 -34.32 -19.27
N SER A 157 -9.70 -33.79 -18.64
CA SER A 157 -9.26 -32.41 -18.85
C SER A 157 -7.94 -32.33 -19.63
N GLN A 158 -7.83 -31.35 -20.52
CA GLN A 158 -6.60 -31.01 -21.24
C GLN A 158 -6.10 -29.64 -20.76
N PRO A 159 -5.26 -29.58 -19.71
CA PRO A 159 -4.76 -28.32 -19.19
C PRO A 159 -3.81 -27.65 -20.20
N GLU A 160 -3.86 -26.32 -20.27
CA GLU A 160 -2.99 -25.51 -21.12
C GLU A 160 -2.18 -24.55 -20.25
N ALA A 161 -0.87 -24.47 -20.50
CA ALA A 161 0.01 -23.48 -19.91
C ALA A 161 0.17 -22.30 -20.87
N HIS A 162 -0.08 -21.10 -20.36
CA HIS A 162 0.16 -19.84 -21.07
C HIS A 162 1.29 -19.12 -20.34
N PHE A 163 2.39 -18.85 -21.04
CA PHE A 163 3.54 -18.20 -20.42
C PHE A 163 4.17 -17.16 -21.34
N ARG A 164 4.82 -16.19 -20.72
CA ARG A 164 5.61 -15.14 -21.33
C ARG A 164 6.70 -14.76 -20.34
N PHE A 165 7.96 -14.71 -20.79
CA PHE A 165 9.07 -14.29 -19.95
C PHE A 165 9.56 -12.93 -20.43
N THR A 166 9.17 -11.87 -19.73
CA THR A 166 9.53 -10.50 -20.07
C THR A 166 9.93 -9.70 -18.83
N THR A 167 10.78 -8.72 -19.01
CA THR A 167 11.23 -7.79 -17.97
C THR A 167 11.29 -6.37 -18.52
N LEU A 168 10.99 -5.39 -17.67
CA LEU A 168 11.21 -3.99 -18.00
C LEU A 168 12.67 -3.64 -17.72
N CYS A 169 13.44 -3.34 -18.77
CA CYS A 169 14.80 -2.84 -18.64
C CYS A 169 14.78 -1.32 -18.61
N VAL A 170 15.40 -0.73 -17.58
CA VAL A 170 15.54 0.73 -17.43
C VAL A 170 17.00 1.10 -17.64
N HIS A 171 17.32 1.65 -18.82
CA HIS A 171 18.68 2.02 -19.19
C HIS A 171 19.13 3.33 -18.55
N GLN A 172 18.21 4.30 -18.42
CA GLN A 172 18.50 5.65 -17.93
C GLN A 172 17.48 6.08 -16.87
N PRO A 173 17.56 5.54 -15.63
CA PRO A 173 16.52 5.73 -14.62
C PRO A 173 16.35 7.20 -14.21
N ARG A 174 17.44 7.98 -14.21
CA ARG A 174 17.43 9.39 -13.77
C ARG A 174 16.76 10.37 -14.72
N LYS A 175 16.45 9.95 -15.95
CA LYS A 175 15.72 10.78 -16.93
C LYS A 175 14.20 10.65 -16.80
N ASN A 176 13.73 9.79 -15.91
CA ASN A 176 12.31 9.58 -15.63
C ASN A 176 11.96 10.20 -14.29
N VAL A 177 10.81 10.85 -14.22
CA VAL A 177 10.38 11.59 -13.03
C VAL A 177 9.06 11.04 -12.52
N LEU A 178 9.01 10.82 -11.21
CA LEU A 178 7.79 10.51 -10.48
C LEU A 178 7.33 11.78 -9.77
N LEU A 179 6.09 12.19 -10.06
CA LEU A 179 5.46 13.32 -9.39
C LEU A 179 4.35 12.80 -8.50
N ASP A 180 4.54 12.93 -7.19
CA ASP A 180 3.55 12.52 -6.21
C ASP A 180 2.63 13.69 -5.81
N ASN A 181 1.46 13.33 -5.27
CA ASN A 181 0.46 14.26 -4.74
C ASN A 181 -0.13 15.21 -5.80
N LEU A 182 -0.27 14.74 -7.03
CA LEU A 182 -1.06 15.45 -8.03
C LEU A 182 -2.53 15.52 -7.59
N ARG A 183 -3.15 16.69 -7.75
CA ARG A 183 -4.56 16.96 -7.47
C ARG A 183 -5.39 16.99 -8.74
#